data_AF-A0A662EIV4-F1
#
_entry.id   AF-A0A662EIV4-F1
#
_cell.length_a   1.000
_cell.length_b   1.000
_cell.length_c   1.000
_cell.angle_alpha   90.00
_cell.angle_beta   90.00
_cell.angle_gamma   90.00
#
_symmetry.space_group_name_H-M   'P 1'
#
loop_
_entity.id
_entity.type
_entity.pdbx_description
1 polymer ?
#
loop_
_entity_poly.entity_id
_entity_poly.type
_entity_poly.pdbx_seq_one_letter_code
_entity_poly.pdbx_strand_id
1 'polypeptide(L)'
;MVRAALALWLLALSLPGLGAAELRVDQPVYDFGEVTAGYVVQHAFLLTNVGDEVLHFTRAPVASCGCSYASLPVERLAPGESVELVVLLDTSDFGGRGVAKWVYV
;
A
#
# COMPACT_ATOMS: atom_id res chain seq x y z
N MET A 1 -29.56 55.32 19.72
CA MET A 1 -29.27 54.18 20.62
C MET A 1 -30.03 52.94 20.17
N VAL A 2 -29.52 52.19 19.17
CA VAL A 2 -29.81 50.75 19.01
C VAL A 2 -28.55 50.14 18.41
N ARG A 3 -28.03 49.13 19.10
CA ARG A 3 -26.71 48.53 18.90
C ARG A 3 -26.65 47.78 17.58
N ALA A 4 -25.64 48.11 16.78
CA ALA A 4 -25.17 47.25 15.71
C ALA A 4 -24.62 45.95 16.34
N ALA A 5 -25.34 44.85 16.19
CA ALA A 5 -24.79 43.51 16.40
C ALA A 5 -24.56 42.93 15.01
N LEU A 6 -23.38 43.23 14.45
CA LEU A 6 -22.88 42.57 13.24
C LEU A 6 -22.82 41.07 13.54
N ALA A 7 -23.73 40.31 12.98
CA ALA A 7 -23.64 38.87 12.92
C ALA A 7 -22.42 38.53 12.06
N LEU A 8 -21.27 38.32 12.71
CA LEU A 8 -20.14 37.63 12.10
C LEU A 8 -20.63 36.22 11.76
N TRP A 9 -21.10 36.08 10.53
CA TRP A 9 -21.04 34.82 9.83
C TRP A 9 -19.56 34.45 9.78
N LEU A 10 -19.13 33.64 10.75
CA LEU A 10 -17.93 32.84 10.61
C LEU A 10 -18.15 32.07 9.31
N LEU A 11 -17.49 32.51 8.23
CA LEU A 11 -17.16 31.61 7.15
C LEU A 11 -16.47 30.45 7.86
N ALA A 12 -17.19 29.34 7.98
CA ALA A 12 -16.57 28.04 8.13
C ALA A 12 -15.63 27.96 6.93
N LEU A 13 -14.38 28.33 7.17
CA LEU A 13 -13.29 28.14 6.25
C LEU A 13 -13.19 26.62 6.17
N SER A 14 -13.99 26.02 5.31
CA SER A 14 -13.78 24.66 4.87
C SER A 14 -12.41 24.72 4.22
N LEU A 15 -11.38 24.32 4.97
CA LEU A 15 -10.12 23.97 4.34
C LEU A 15 -10.53 22.90 3.34
N PRO A 16 -10.45 23.14 2.01
CA PRO A 16 -10.47 22.02 1.10
C PRO A 16 -9.35 21.10 1.60
N GLY A 17 -9.69 19.84 1.88
CA GLY A 17 -8.68 18.85 2.20
C GLY A 17 -7.63 18.94 1.11
N LEU A 18 -6.36 19.06 1.52
CA LEU A 18 -5.24 18.88 0.60
C LEU A 18 -5.31 17.41 0.19
N GLY A 19 -6.04 17.15 -0.88
CA GLY A 19 -6.18 15.81 -1.39
C GLY A 19 -4.81 15.27 -1.77
N ALA A 20 -4.59 14.00 -1.47
CA ALA A 20 -3.34 13.31 -1.73
C ALA A 20 -3.63 11.88 -2.14
N ALA A 21 -2.87 11.38 -3.11
CA ALA A 21 -2.79 9.94 -3.34
C ALA A 21 -2.11 9.28 -2.14
N GLU A 22 -2.74 8.27 -1.56
CA GLU A 22 -2.22 7.56 -0.38
C GLU A 22 -2.33 6.05 -0.60
N LEU A 23 -1.20 5.35 -0.62
CA LEU A 23 -1.16 3.90 -0.73
C LEU A 23 -1.19 3.28 0.67
N ARG A 24 -2.11 2.34 0.88
CA ARG A 24 -2.17 1.51 2.09
C ARG A 24 -1.97 0.04 1.72
N VAL A 25 -1.26 -0.68 2.58
CA VAL A 25 -1.11 -2.13 2.52
C VAL A 25 -1.75 -2.72 3.75
N ASP A 26 -2.72 -3.62 3.58
CA ASP A 26 -3.49 -4.17 4.71
C ASP A 26 -2.60 -4.97 5.67
N GLN A 27 -1.65 -5.73 5.14
CA GLN A 27 -0.73 -6.59 5.90
C GLN A 27 0.68 -6.49 5.32
N PRO A 28 1.49 -5.48 5.69
CA PRO A 28 2.82 -5.26 5.10
C PRO A 28 3.86 -6.31 5.53
N VAL A 29 3.48 -7.29 6.34
CA VAL A 29 4.38 -8.35 6.82
C VAL A 29 3.71 -9.69 6.62
N TYR A 30 4.43 -10.58 5.96
CA TYR A 30 4.03 -11.96 5.78
C TYR A 30 5.16 -12.89 6.19
N ASP A 31 4.87 -13.79 7.13
CA ASP A 31 5.77 -14.87 7.50
C ASP A 31 5.40 -16.11 6.70
N PHE A 32 6.31 -16.59 5.86
CA PHE A 32 6.10 -17.83 5.11
C PHE A 32 6.17 -19.07 6.01
N GLY A 33 6.65 -18.92 7.26
CA GLY A 33 6.81 -20.00 8.20
C GLY A 33 7.89 -20.98 7.76
N GLU A 34 7.66 -22.25 8.05
CA GLU A 34 8.51 -23.34 7.55
C GLU A 34 8.14 -23.67 6.10
N VAL A 35 9.12 -23.49 5.21
CA VAL A 35 8.97 -23.78 3.78
C VAL A 35 9.94 -24.87 3.36
N THR A 36 9.45 -25.81 2.56
CA THR A 36 10.29 -26.86 1.97
C THR A 36 11.26 -26.23 0.98
N ALA A 37 12.55 -26.54 1.13
CA ALA A 37 13.57 -26.05 0.21
C ALA A 37 13.37 -26.58 -1.21
N GLY A 38 13.79 -25.79 -2.20
CA GLY A 38 13.70 -26.13 -3.62
C GLY A 38 12.35 -25.82 -4.27
N TYR A 39 11.46 -25.11 -3.58
CA TYR A 39 10.18 -24.65 -4.11
C TYR A 39 10.12 -23.13 -4.21
N VAL A 40 9.29 -22.63 -5.12
CA VAL A 40 8.90 -21.22 -5.14
C VAL A 40 7.57 -21.09 -4.42
N VAL A 41 7.54 -20.26 -3.37
CA VAL A 41 6.31 -19.91 -2.66
C VAL A 41 5.92 -18.48 -3.00
N GLN A 42 4.62 -18.19 -2.97
CA GLN A 42 4.09 -16.87 -3.32
C GLN A 42 3.12 -16.33 -2.28
N HIS A 43 3.06 -15.01 -2.17
CA HIS A 43 2.06 -14.30 -1.38
C HIS A 43 1.61 -13.03 -2.10
N ALA A 44 0.35 -12.66 -1.95
CA ALA A 44 -0.24 -11.47 -2.58
C ALA A 44 -0.57 -10.42 -1.51
N PHE A 45 0.05 -9.25 -1.63
CA PHE A 45 -0.26 -8.10 -0.79
C PHE A 45 -1.32 -7.23 -1.46
N LEU A 46 -2.41 -6.94 -0.75
CA LEU A 46 -3.42 -6.01 -1.25
C LEU A 46 -2.94 -4.57 -1.05
N LEU A 47 -2.76 -3.86 -2.15
CA LEU A 47 -2.47 -2.44 -2.20
C LEU A 47 -3.76 -1.68 -2.48
N THR A 48 -4.12 -0.70 -1.64
CA THR A 48 -5.32 0.11 -1.80
C THR A 48 -4.96 1.57 -1.85
N ASN A 49 -5.53 2.33 -2.79
CA ASN A 49 -5.50 3.78 -2.72
C ASN A 49 -6.58 4.26 -1.73
N VAL A 50 -6.16 4.68 -0.54
CA VAL A 50 -7.05 5.25 0.48
C VAL A 50 -7.14 6.77 0.44
N GLY A 51 -6.36 7.38 -0.46
CA GLY A 51 -6.42 8.80 -0.75
C GLY A 51 -7.64 9.20 -1.56
N ASP A 52 -7.74 10.48 -1.84
CA ASP A 52 -8.83 11.12 -2.59
C ASP A 52 -8.39 11.60 -3.99
N GLU A 53 -7.13 11.41 -4.35
CA GLU A 53 -6.60 11.57 -5.71
C GLU A 53 -6.20 10.22 -6.35
N VAL A 54 -6.07 10.19 -7.68
CA VAL A 54 -5.58 8.99 -8.39
C VAL A 54 -4.10 8.76 -8.07
N LEU A 55 -3.79 7.55 -7.62
CA LEU A 55 -2.42 7.11 -7.39
C LEU A 55 -1.81 6.58 -8.68
N HIS A 56 -0.63 7.08 -9.06
CA HIS A 56 0.14 6.62 -10.21
C HIS A 56 1.40 5.88 -9.74
N PHE A 57 1.58 4.64 -10.20
CA PHE A 57 2.80 3.88 -9.94
C PHE A 57 3.92 4.38 -10.85
N THR A 58 4.74 5.31 -10.37
CA THR A 58 5.93 5.81 -11.11
C THR A 58 7.08 4.81 -11.12
N ARG A 59 7.06 3.86 -10.19
CA ARG A 59 7.94 2.69 -10.11
C ARG A 59 7.13 1.50 -9.63
N ALA A 60 7.52 0.30 -10.07
CA ALA A 60 6.97 -0.91 -9.50
C ALA A 60 7.28 -0.96 -8.00
N PRO A 61 6.29 -1.27 -7.14
CA PRO A 61 6.56 -1.50 -5.73
C PRO A 61 7.53 -2.67 -5.54
N VAL A 62 8.45 -2.53 -4.58
CA VAL A 62 9.52 -3.51 -4.34
C VAL A 62 9.49 -3.89 -2.87
N ALA A 63 9.27 -5.17 -2.56
CA ALA A 63 9.42 -5.62 -1.19
C ALA A 63 10.90 -5.70 -0.75
N SER A 64 11.13 -5.47 0.54
CA SER A 64 12.49 -5.45 1.09
C SER A 64 13.14 -6.83 1.24
N CYS A 65 12.38 -7.91 1.00
CA CYS A 65 12.78 -9.27 1.34
C CYS A 65 13.85 -9.91 0.44
N GLY A 66 14.25 -9.23 -0.64
CA GLY A 66 15.09 -9.77 -1.70
C GLY A 66 14.35 -10.79 -2.59
N CYS A 67 13.02 -10.88 -2.44
CA CYS A 67 12.15 -11.72 -3.24
C CYS A 67 12.00 -11.15 -4.65
N SER A 68 11.69 -12.01 -5.63
CA SER A 68 11.28 -11.54 -6.96
C SER A 68 9.79 -11.17 -6.96
N TYR A 69 9.38 -10.26 -7.83
CA TYR A 69 7.99 -9.81 -7.94
C TYR A 69 7.40 -10.21 -9.28
N ALA A 70 6.10 -10.52 -9.28
CA ALA A 70 5.34 -10.49 -10.51
C ALA A 70 5.12 -9.04 -10.95
N SER A 71 4.93 -8.82 -12.25
CA SER A 71 4.55 -7.51 -12.79
C SER A 71 3.25 -7.02 -12.15
N LEU A 72 3.22 -5.76 -11.71
CA LEU A 72 2.00 -5.12 -11.23
C LEU A 72 1.00 -5.03 -12.41
N PRO A 73 -0.26 -5.48 -12.27
CA PRO A 73 -1.18 -5.57 -13.40
C PRO A 73 -1.79 -4.22 -13.82
N VAL A 74 -1.56 -3.15 -13.05
CA VAL A 74 -2.09 -1.80 -13.30
C VAL A 74 -1.01 -0.74 -13.08
N GLU A 75 -1.13 0.39 -13.79
CA GLU A 75 -0.21 1.53 -13.65
C GLU A 75 -0.76 2.64 -12.73
N ARG A 76 -2.03 2.53 -12.33
CA ARG A 76 -2.71 3.50 -11.46
C ARG A 76 -3.85 2.89 -10.65
N LEU A 77 -4.23 3.55 -9.56
CA LEU A 77 -5.41 3.24 -8.73
C LEU A 77 -6.22 4.51 -8.48
N ALA A 78 -7.50 4.50 -8.82
CA ALA A 78 -8.43 5.54 -8.39
C ALA A 78 -8.69 5.46 -6.87
N PRO A 79 -9.24 6.51 -6.23
CA PRO A 79 -9.65 6.46 -4.83
C PRO A 79 -10.53 5.24 -4.52
N GLY A 80 -10.11 4.45 -3.53
CA GLY A 80 -10.76 3.20 -3.12
C GLY A 80 -10.43 1.97 -3.96
N GLU A 81 -9.75 2.10 -5.10
CA GLU A 81 -9.32 0.95 -5.89
C GLU A 81 -8.17 0.19 -5.22
N SER A 82 -8.14 -1.11 -5.47
CA SER A 82 -7.10 -2.00 -4.94
C SER A 82 -6.52 -2.92 -6.02
N VAL A 83 -5.28 -3.33 -5.82
CA VAL A 83 -4.56 -4.30 -6.67
C VAL A 83 -3.69 -5.21 -5.82
N GLU A 84 -3.52 -6.44 -6.28
CA GLU A 84 -2.60 -7.40 -5.65
C GLU A 84 -1.16 -7.22 -6.18
N LEU A 85 -0.21 -7.10 -5.26
CA LEU A 85 1.22 -7.24 -5.52
C LEU A 85 1.65 -8.66 -5.16
N VAL A 86 1.94 -9.48 -6.17
CA VAL A 86 2.39 -10.86 -5.97
C VAL A 86 3.91 -10.91 -5.79
N VAL A 87 4.34 -11.45 -4.65
CA VAL A 87 5.74 -11.67 -4.29
C VAL A 87 6.06 -13.15 -4.38
N LEU A 88 7.21 -13.48 -4.96
CA LEU A 88 7.72 -14.84 -5.12
C LEU A 88 9.04 -15.01 -4.35
N LEU A 89 9.08 -15.98 -3.45
CA LEU A 89 10.26 -16.37 -2.70
C LEU A 89 10.77 -17.71 -3.25
N ASP A 90 11.97 -17.68 -3.83
CA ASP A 90 12.72 -18.89 -4.15
C ASP A 90 13.38 -19.44 -2.87
N THR A 91 12.99 -20.65 -2.47
CA THR A 91 13.45 -21.27 -1.22
C THR A 91 14.69 -22.16 -1.43
N SER A 92 15.23 -22.25 -2.64
CA SER A 92 16.34 -23.14 -2.98
C SER A 92 17.58 -22.91 -2.11
N ASP A 93 17.84 -21.67 -1.72
CA ASP A 93 18.99 -21.30 -0.89
C ASP A 93 18.74 -21.39 0.63
N PHE A 94 17.51 -21.69 1.05
CA PHE A 94 17.11 -21.59 2.46
C PHE A 94 17.30 -22.87 3.28
N GLY A 95 17.52 -24.02 2.64
CA GLY A 95 17.98 -25.26 3.30
C GLY A 95 17.07 -25.81 4.39
N GLY A 96 15.75 -25.54 4.33
CA GLY A 96 14.76 -26.02 5.31
C GLY A 96 14.64 -25.18 6.58
N ARG A 97 15.16 -23.95 6.61
CA ARG A 97 14.97 -23.00 7.71
C ARG A 97 13.70 -22.18 7.48
N GLY A 98 12.95 -21.88 8.54
CA GLY A 98 11.81 -20.95 8.47
C GLY A 98 12.23 -19.54 8.04
N VAL A 99 11.42 -18.87 7.21
CA VAL A 99 11.79 -17.62 6.54
C VAL A 99 10.77 -16.52 6.85
N ALA A 100 11.06 -15.72 7.88
CA ALA A 100 10.32 -14.49 8.16
C ALA A 100 10.88 -13.34 7.30
N LYS A 101 10.02 -12.65 6.55
CA LYS A 101 10.42 -11.59 5.63
C LYS A 101 9.53 -10.35 5.74
N TRP A 102 10.15 -9.18 5.62
CA TRP A 102 9.48 -7.89 5.72
C TRP A 102 9.20 -7.33 4.33
N VAL A 103 7.99 -6.81 4.12
CA VAL A 103 7.56 -6.21 2.85
C VAL A 103 7.13 -4.76 3.10
N TYR A 104 8.10 -3.85 3.05
CA TYR A 104 7.80 -2.43 3.01
C TYR A 104 7.46 -2.07 1.57
N VAL A 105 6.25 -1.54 1.35
CA VAL A 105 5.74 -1.11 0.04
C VAL A 105 5.60 0.40 0.04
#